data_AF-A0ABD6ABT4-F1
#
_entry.id   AF-A0ABD6ABT4-F1
#
_cell.length_a   1.000
_cell.length_b   1.000
_cell.length_c   1.000
_cell.angle_alpha   90.00
_cell.angle_beta   90.00
_cell.angle_gamma   90.00
#
_symmetry.space_group_name_H-M   'P 1'
#
loop_
_entity.id
_entity.type
_entity.pdbx_description
1 polymer ?
#
loop_
_entity_poly.entity_id
_entity_poly.type
_entity_poly.pdbx_seq_one_letter_code
_entity_poly.pdbx_strand_id
1 'polypeptide(L)'
;MEIARHVPGMKPGATKRNVALAVVAVVLFPFTLLIALVYVPVALATNRRGLADVVGDTPLGRLPGLSEPGWKTGAASFVYLFVLVGVVFAVVPGDSPPSAAGPSASQGSNASDADPTGAVPTTEPSETTEARSTAAPDSAAGGAPTETPTSAPASDSTPDATPTPRSTATPSRQTTSTPGDTPAARGPGDGSEWTVTVTRVVDGDTMEVRFPNGEVDTIRLIGVDTPETTLSRVDPDEFEGIPNTTAGRDWLYDWGQRASRFAADELEGERVRIAVDPQADRRGYYNRLLVYVSLDGANFNAQLLRRGYARLYDSSFSERDRFADIEATAQRNDVGVWGFDGPPSTPEPTPEPSDDADLPPKPSDGDYDCDHFDTQDQAQRVLDRDPSDPHRLDGDDDGVACESLP
;
A
#
# COMPACT_ATOMS: atom_id res chain seq x y z
N MET A 1 -32.35 48.44 -8.44
CA MET A 1 -31.93 49.38 -7.39
C MET A 1 -32.35 48.81 -6.03
N GLU A 2 -31.78 47.68 -5.58
CA GLU A 2 -32.29 47.00 -4.37
C GLU A 2 -31.30 46.08 -3.63
N ILE A 3 -30.00 46.19 -3.91
CA ILE A 3 -28.98 45.39 -3.18
C ILE A 3 -28.25 46.26 -2.13
N ALA A 4 -28.32 47.59 -2.28
CA ALA A 4 -27.60 48.55 -1.44
C ALA A 4 -28.11 48.66 0.02
N ARG A 5 -29.24 48.02 0.38
CA ARG A 5 -29.79 48.09 1.76
C ARG A 5 -29.32 46.97 2.69
N HIS A 6 -28.72 45.89 2.18
CA HIS A 6 -28.35 44.74 2.99
C HIS A 6 -26.86 44.68 3.38
N VAL A 7 -26.06 45.68 2.98
CA VAL A 7 -24.63 45.74 3.30
C VAL A 7 -24.33 47.04 4.04
N PRO A 8 -24.16 47.01 5.38
CA PRO A 8 -23.78 48.19 6.15
C PRO A 8 -22.40 48.71 5.68
N GLY A 9 -22.37 49.93 5.11
CA GLY A 9 -21.12 50.63 4.75
C GLY A 9 -20.94 51.04 3.29
N MET A 10 -21.86 50.71 2.36
CA MET A 10 -21.69 51.06 0.94
C MET A 10 -22.16 52.50 0.62
N LYS A 11 -21.22 53.38 0.22
CA LYS A 11 -21.54 54.74 -0.29
C LYS A 11 -22.05 54.71 -1.75
N PRO A 12 -22.88 55.68 -2.18
CA PRO A 12 -23.40 55.73 -3.55
C PRO A 12 -22.28 56.08 -4.54
N GLY A 13 -22.14 55.30 -5.63
CA GLY A 13 -21.07 55.45 -6.63
C GLY A 13 -20.19 54.21 -6.81
N ALA A 14 -20.66 53.02 -6.44
CA ALA A 14 -19.90 51.78 -6.54
C ALA A 14 -19.54 51.45 -8.00
N THR A 15 -18.27 51.70 -8.37
CA THR A 15 -17.66 51.26 -9.63
C THR A 15 -17.75 49.73 -9.73
N LYS A 16 -17.74 49.17 -10.96
CA LYS A 16 -17.74 47.71 -11.21
C LYS A 16 -16.77 46.93 -10.30
N ARG A 17 -15.65 47.57 -9.92
CA ARG A 17 -14.68 47.11 -8.90
C ARG A 17 -15.29 46.74 -7.55
N ASN A 18 -16.19 47.55 -6.99
CA ASN A 18 -16.78 47.30 -5.67
C ASN A 18 -17.79 46.14 -5.73
N VAL A 19 -18.47 45.97 -6.86
CA VAL A 19 -19.35 44.81 -7.10
C VAL A 19 -18.52 43.54 -7.29
N ALA A 20 -17.42 43.61 -8.04
CA ALA A 20 -16.51 42.47 -8.21
C ALA A 20 -15.87 42.05 -6.88
N LEU A 21 -15.37 43.01 -6.09
CA LEU A 21 -14.83 42.75 -4.75
C LEU A 21 -15.90 42.19 -3.81
N ALA A 22 -17.14 42.68 -3.88
CA ALA A 22 -18.23 42.13 -3.10
C ALA A 22 -18.59 40.69 -3.50
N VAL A 23 -18.65 40.38 -4.81
CA VAL A 23 -18.92 39.00 -5.28
C VAL A 23 -17.77 38.06 -4.89
N VAL A 24 -16.52 38.48 -5.04
CA VAL A 24 -15.37 37.66 -4.63
C VAL A 24 -15.37 37.44 -3.12
N ALA A 25 -15.57 38.48 -2.31
CA ALA A 25 -15.53 38.37 -0.85
C ALA A 25 -16.74 37.65 -0.24
N VAL A 26 -17.92 37.77 -0.87
CA VAL A 26 -19.18 37.22 -0.32
C VAL A 26 -19.55 35.87 -0.93
N VAL A 27 -19.09 35.57 -2.15
CA VAL A 27 -19.43 34.32 -2.84
C VAL A 27 -18.22 33.40 -2.97
N LEU A 28 -17.11 33.89 -3.53
CA LEU A 28 -15.97 33.03 -3.82
C LEU A 28 -15.14 32.71 -2.57
N PHE A 29 -14.88 33.69 -1.71
CA PHE A 29 -14.09 33.50 -0.49
C PHE A 29 -14.71 32.50 0.51
N PRO A 30 -16.02 32.55 0.85
CA PRO A 30 -16.61 31.53 1.70
C PRO A 30 -16.66 30.16 1.01
N PHE A 31 -16.80 30.10 -0.31
CA PHE A 31 -16.81 28.84 -1.06
C PHE A 31 -15.41 28.22 -1.12
N THR A 32 -14.35 29.01 -1.31
CA THR A 32 -12.97 28.54 -1.25
C THR A 32 -12.56 28.17 0.17
N LEU A 33 -13.03 28.90 1.19
CA LEU A 33 -12.83 28.56 2.59
C LEU A 33 -13.52 27.23 2.94
N LEU A 34 -14.76 27.03 2.46
CA LEU A 34 -15.52 25.78 2.64
C LEU A 34 -14.83 24.61 1.92
N ILE A 35 -14.43 24.81 0.66
CA ILE A 35 -13.65 23.81 -0.08
C ILE A 35 -12.37 23.50 0.68
N ALA A 36 -11.62 24.50 1.15
CA ALA A 36 -10.41 24.25 1.92
C ALA A 36 -10.70 23.49 3.23
N LEU A 37 -11.76 23.85 3.97
CA LEU A 37 -12.16 23.19 5.22
C LEU A 37 -12.63 21.76 5.05
N VAL A 38 -13.17 21.38 3.88
CA VAL A 38 -13.66 20.03 3.62
C VAL A 38 -12.63 19.22 2.84
N TYR A 39 -12.07 19.79 1.78
CA TYR A 39 -11.14 19.14 0.87
C TYR A 39 -9.77 18.95 1.51
N VAL A 40 -9.24 19.91 2.30
CA VAL A 40 -7.90 19.75 2.89
C VAL A 40 -7.89 18.62 3.93
N PRO A 41 -8.86 18.51 4.87
CA PRO A 41 -8.90 17.37 5.78
C PRO A 41 -9.18 16.04 5.09
N VAL A 42 -10.05 16.02 4.07
CA VAL A 42 -10.30 14.80 3.28
C VAL A 42 -9.05 14.40 2.51
N ALA A 43 -8.38 15.32 1.82
CA ALA A 43 -7.12 15.04 1.12
C ALA A 43 -6.01 14.64 2.10
N LEU A 44 -5.91 15.24 3.29
CA LEU A 44 -4.96 14.81 4.32
C LEU A 44 -5.32 13.43 4.90
N ALA A 45 -6.60 13.06 4.94
CA ALA A 45 -7.07 11.79 5.49
C ALA A 45 -7.04 10.63 4.46
N THR A 46 -7.30 10.91 3.18
CA THR A 46 -7.43 9.89 2.13
C THR A 46 -6.19 9.78 1.24
N ASN A 47 -5.33 10.81 1.17
CA ASN A 47 -4.16 10.81 0.29
C ASN A 47 -2.90 10.24 0.96
N ARG A 48 -2.95 8.98 1.38
CA ARG A 48 -1.75 8.28 1.91
C ARG A 48 -0.74 7.87 0.83
N ARG A 49 -1.17 7.77 -0.45
CA ARG A 49 -0.32 7.41 -1.61
C ARG A 49 0.26 8.62 -2.37
N GLY A 50 -0.09 9.86 -1.98
CA GLY A 50 0.40 11.09 -2.62
C GLY A 50 -0.34 11.41 -3.92
N LEU A 51 -0.36 12.69 -4.30
CA LEU A 51 -0.93 13.15 -5.58
C LEU A 51 -0.08 12.73 -6.80
N ALA A 52 1.04 12.03 -6.57
CA ALA A 52 2.01 11.64 -7.58
C ALA A 52 1.41 10.73 -8.67
N ASP A 53 0.57 9.77 -8.31
CA ASP A 53 -0.06 8.86 -9.28
C ASP A 53 -1.08 9.57 -10.20
N VAL A 54 -1.67 10.66 -9.71
CA VAL A 54 -2.73 11.41 -10.43
C VAL A 54 -2.12 12.53 -11.29
N VAL A 55 -0.96 13.04 -10.91
CA VAL A 55 -0.40 14.30 -11.42
C VAL A 55 1.01 14.12 -12.02
N GLY A 56 1.60 12.92 -11.89
CA GLY A 56 2.99 12.59 -12.23
C GLY A 56 3.41 12.99 -13.63
N ASP A 57 2.56 12.76 -14.64
CA ASP A 57 2.85 13.11 -16.03
C ASP A 57 2.29 14.49 -16.45
N THR A 58 1.64 15.20 -15.54
CA THR A 58 1.08 16.52 -15.83
C THR A 58 2.06 17.65 -15.47
N PRO A 59 1.94 18.85 -16.06
CA PRO A 59 2.78 20.00 -15.70
C PRO A 59 2.74 20.37 -14.21
N LEU A 60 1.66 20.02 -13.51
CA LEU A 60 1.48 20.25 -12.08
C LEU A 60 2.37 19.35 -11.22
N GLY A 61 2.77 18.17 -11.71
CA GLY A 61 3.64 17.22 -11.01
C GLY A 61 5.09 17.70 -10.87
N ARG A 62 5.47 18.73 -11.65
CA ARG A 62 6.80 19.37 -11.60
C ARG A 62 6.90 20.48 -10.55
N LEU A 63 5.82 20.79 -9.82
CA LEU A 63 5.85 21.81 -8.78
C LEU A 63 6.50 21.25 -7.49
N PRO A 64 7.49 21.97 -6.90
CA PRO A 64 8.14 21.56 -5.67
C PRO A 64 7.14 21.22 -4.54
N GLY A 65 7.29 20.04 -3.94
CA GLY A 65 6.47 19.59 -2.82
C GLY A 65 5.13 18.92 -3.20
N LEU A 66 4.70 18.95 -4.46
CA LEU A 66 3.53 18.19 -4.94
C LEU A 66 3.85 16.73 -5.31
N SER A 67 5.13 16.39 -5.46
CA SER A 67 5.62 15.03 -5.71
C SER A 67 6.03 14.26 -4.45
N GLU A 68 6.14 14.92 -3.29
CA GLU A 68 6.42 14.23 -2.02
C GLU A 68 5.15 13.50 -1.53
N PRO A 69 5.24 12.31 -0.93
CA PRO A 69 4.07 11.61 -0.38
C PRO A 69 3.67 12.13 1.01
N GLY A 70 2.39 11.91 1.37
CA GLY A 70 1.86 12.16 2.71
C GLY A 70 1.44 13.61 2.99
N TRP A 71 1.49 14.03 4.27
CA TRP A 71 0.92 15.32 4.71
C TRP A 71 1.59 16.56 4.08
N LYS A 72 2.84 16.40 3.61
CA LYS A 72 3.61 17.47 2.97
C LYS A 72 3.02 17.88 1.62
N THR A 73 2.45 16.95 0.85
CA THR A 73 1.76 17.23 -0.42
C THR A 73 0.50 18.08 -0.20
N GLY A 74 -0.25 17.77 0.86
CA GLY A 74 -1.43 18.52 1.26
C GLY A 74 -1.08 19.96 1.66
N ALA A 75 0.00 20.13 2.42
CA ALA A 75 0.51 21.45 2.79
C ALA A 75 0.97 22.27 1.57
N ALA A 76 1.73 21.65 0.65
CA ALA A 76 2.17 22.31 -0.58
C ALA A 76 0.98 22.71 -1.48
N SER A 77 0.01 21.83 -1.67
CA SER A 77 -1.22 22.11 -2.46
C SER A 77 -2.00 23.28 -1.88
N PHE A 78 -2.10 23.37 -0.55
CA PHE A 78 -2.77 24.48 0.13
C PHE A 78 -2.04 25.81 -0.08
N VAL A 79 -0.70 25.82 -0.01
CA VAL A 79 0.10 27.02 -0.28
C VAL A 79 -0.07 27.48 -1.73
N TYR A 80 -0.04 26.56 -2.70
CA TYR A 80 -0.25 26.89 -4.11
C TYR A 80 -1.64 27.46 -4.38
N LEU A 81 -2.69 26.90 -3.77
CA LEU A 81 -4.05 27.44 -3.87
C LEU A 81 -4.12 28.88 -3.36
N PHE A 82 -3.45 29.16 -2.24
CA PHE A 82 -3.43 30.49 -1.63
C PHE A 82 -2.67 31.51 -2.48
N VAL A 83 -1.53 31.12 -3.05
CA VAL A 83 -0.75 31.96 -3.98
C VAL A 83 -1.55 32.25 -5.25
N LEU A 84 -2.25 31.26 -5.81
CA LEU A 84 -3.06 31.43 -7.02
C LEU A 84 -4.21 32.42 -6.81
N VAL A 85 -4.87 32.36 -5.65
CA VAL A 85 -5.88 33.37 -5.25
C VAL A 85 -5.26 34.76 -5.09
N GLY A 86 -4.06 34.85 -4.52
CA GLY A 86 -3.30 36.10 -4.38
C GLY A 86 -2.89 36.73 -5.72
N VAL A 87 -2.48 35.92 -6.69
CA VAL A 87 -2.12 36.39 -8.05
C VAL A 87 -3.35 36.89 -8.81
N VAL A 88 -4.50 36.22 -8.69
CA VAL A 88 -5.78 36.70 -9.25
C VAL A 88 -6.15 38.08 -8.70
N PHE A 89 -5.82 38.37 -7.44
CA PHE A 89 -6.01 39.69 -6.83
C PHE A 89 -5.08 40.77 -7.41
N ALA A 90 -3.86 40.40 -7.84
CA ALA A 90 -2.87 41.32 -8.37
C ALA A 90 -3.07 41.70 -9.85
N VAL A 91 -3.79 40.89 -10.63
CA VAL A 91 -3.96 41.08 -12.09
C VAL A 91 -5.21 41.90 -12.44
N VAL A 92 -6.03 42.31 -11.48
CA VAL A 92 -7.15 43.24 -11.75
C VAL A 92 -6.59 44.66 -11.99
N PRO A 93 -6.68 45.22 -13.21
CA PRO A 93 -6.08 46.51 -13.52
C PRO A 93 -6.76 47.64 -12.72
N GLY A 94 -5.97 48.49 -12.08
CA GLY A 94 -6.48 49.71 -11.46
C GLY A 94 -6.84 50.76 -12.51
N ASP A 95 -8.10 51.20 -12.52
CA ASP A 95 -8.47 52.42 -13.27
C ASP A 95 -7.67 53.60 -12.70
N SER A 96 -6.83 54.20 -13.54
CA SER A 96 -6.07 55.41 -13.21
C SER A 96 -7.03 56.60 -13.07
N PRO A 97 -6.88 57.46 -12.04
CA PRO A 97 -7.64 58.69 -11.96
C PRO A 97 -7.21 59.69 -13.07
N PRO A 98 -8.10 60.57 -13.53
CA PRO A 98 -7.80 61.47 -14.63
C PRO A 98 -6.77 62.54 -14.24
N SER A 99 -5.89 62.81 -15.21
CA SER A 99 -4.87 63.86 -15.23
C SER A 99 -5.45 65.25 -14.97
N ALA A 100 -4.81 66.01 -14.07
CA ALA A 100 -4.90 67.46 -14.02
C ALA A 100 -3.49 68.05 -14.20
N ALA A 101 -3.39 69.00 -15.12
CA ALA A 101 -2.20 69.64 -15.63
C ALA A 101 -1.38 70.45 -14.59
N GLY A 102 -0.08 70.64 -14.88
CA GLY A 102 0.95 71.32 -14.06
C GLY A 102 0.83 72.85 -13.91
N PRO A 103 1.91 73.68 -13.83
CA PRO A 103 3.33 73.41 -14.15
C PRO A 103 4.41 74.05 -13.22
N SER A 104 5.67 73.90 -13.65
CA SER A 104 6.81 74.83 -13.53
C SER A 104 7.79 74.81 -12.34
N ALA A 105 9.06 74.72 -12.76
CA ALA A 105 10.34 74.93 -12.11
C ALA A 105 10.47 76.22 -11.25
N SER A 106 11.30 76.17 -10.20
CA SER A 106 12.66 76.77 -10.18
C SER A 106 13.17 77.11 -8.76
N GLN A 107 14.51 77.07 -8.63
CA GLN A 107 15.38 77.85 -7.72
C GLN A 107 15.46 77.52 -6.21
N GLY A 108 16.55 76.84 -5.85
CA GLY A 108 17.72 77.37 -5.10
C GLY A 108 17.53 78.20 -3.82
N SER A 109 18.20 77.77 -2.73
CA SER A 109 19.09 78.63 -1.94
C SER A 109 19.88 77.88 -0.85
N ASN A 110 21.20 78.04 -0.93
CA ASN A 110 22.24 78.19 0.12
C ASN A 110 22.24 77.33 1.40
N ALA A 111 23.27 76.47 1.47
CA ALA A 111 24.41 76.48 2.41
C ALA A 111 24.26 77.19 3.77
N SER A 112 24.60 76.50 4.88
CA SER A 112 25.95 76.53 5.48
C SER A 112 25.99 75.78 6.83
N ASP A 113 27.08 75.02 7.02
CA ASP A 113 27.84 74.77 8.26
C ASP A 113 27.20 74.10 9.49
N ALA A 114 27.68 72.89 9.82
CA ALA A 114 28.78 72.68 10.79
C ALA A 114 28.80 71.22 11.32
N ASP A 115 29.90 70.52 11.05
CA ASP A 115 30.41 69.41 11.88
C ASP A 115 31.26 70.02 13.01
N PRO A 116 31.34 69.45 14.24
CA PRO A 116 32.46 68.55 14.49
C PRO A 116 32.23 67.43 15.55
N THR A 117 32.84 66.27 15.28
CA THR A 117 33.64 65.40 16.18
C THR A 117 33.10 64.94 17.56
N GLY A 118 33.25 63.65 17.88
CA GLY A 118 33.43 63.23 19.29
C GLY A 118 33.19 61.76 19.66
N ALA A 119 34.26 60.96 19.64
CA ALA A 119 34.67 59.94 20.62
C ALA A 119 33.72 58.86 21.24
N VAL A 120 34.19 57.61 21.11
CA VAL A 120 34.05 56.36 21.93
C VAL A 120 34.30 56.67 23.43
N PRO A 121 33.72 55.99 24.48
CA PRO A 121 33.92 54.56 24.77
C PRO A 121 32.88 53.74 25.59
N THR A 122 33.05 52.41 25.51
CA THR A 122 32.94 51.34 26.54
C THR A 122 31.75 51.32 27.51
N THR A 123 31.00 50.21 27.52
CA THR A 123 30.69 49.45 28.76
C THR A 123 30.12 48.07 28.45
N GLU A 124 30.86 47.03 28.86
CA GLU A 124 30.36 45.75 29.39
C GLU A 124 29.60 46.02 30.72
N PRO A 125 28.78 45.10 31.31
CA PRO A 125 29.24 43.74 31.61
C PRO A 125 28.18 42.61 31.69
N SER A 126 28.73 41.41 31.91
CA SER A 126 28.24 40.34 32.78
C SER A 126 27.05 39.49 32.31
N GLU A 127 27.00 38.18 32.54
CA GLU A 127 27.96 37.16 32.97
C GLU A 127 27.15 35.85 33.09
N THR A 128 27.79 34.71 32.78
CA THR A 128 27.70 33.41 33.50
C THR A 128 26.34 32.65 33.57
N THR A 129 26.24 31.32 33.61
CA THR A 129 27.15 30.15 33.63
C THR A 129 26.20 28.93 33.64
N GLU A 130 26.37 27.92 32.78
CA GLU A 130 27.09 26.64 33.05
C GLU A 130 26.34 25.75 34.08
N ALA A 131 26.30 24.42 34.04
CA ALA A 131 27.24 23.39 33.59
C ALA A 131 26.46 22.05 33.45
N ARG A 132 26.72 21.19 32.45
CA ARG A 132 27.73 20.11 32.36
C ARG A 132 27.58 18.96 33.36
N SER A 133 27.59 17.72 32.87
CA SER A 133 28.20 16.58 33.58
C SER A 133 28.62 15.49 32.60
N THR A 134 29.76 14.85 32.90
CA THR A 134 30.54 13.92 32.07
C THR A 134 30.95 12.69 32.87
N ALA A 135 31.22 11.60 32.12
CA ALA A 135 32.24 10.56 32.33
C ALA A 135 31.92 9.26 33.10
N ALA A 136 32.43 8.16 32.53
CA ALA A 136 32.60 6.79 33.04
C ALA A 136 33.79 6.67 34.04
N PRO A 137 34.10 5.52 34.69
CA PRO A 137 34.80 4.35 34.06
C PRO A 137 34.60 2.93 34.70
N ASP A 138 35.19 1.92 34.03
CA ASP A 138 35.73 0.56 34.40
C ASP A 138 35.35 -0.25 35.67
N SER A 139 35.11 -1.57 35.51
CA SER A 139 35.97 -2.68 36.04
C SER A 139 35.38 -4.11 35.92
N ALA A 140 36.30 -5.08 36.00
CA ALA A 140 36.26 -6.49 35.62
C ALA A 140 35.70 -7.53 36.64
N ALA A 141 35.59 -8.78 36.13
CA ALA A 141 35.86 -10.09 36.76
C ALA A 141 34.70 -10.99 37.25
N GLY A 142 34.66 -12.22 36.69
CA GLY A 142 34.60 -13.47 37.46
C GLY A 142 33.28 -14.28 37.51
N GLY A 143 33.33 -15.55 37.09
CA GLY A 143 32.54 -16.64 37.72
C GLY A 143 31.68 -17.52 36.80
N ALA A 144 32.17 -18.72 36.47
CA ALA A 144 31.37 -19.88 36.10
C ALA A 144 30.68 -20.48 37.36
N PRO A 145 29.68 -21.39 37.21
CA PRO A 145 30.06 -22.80 37.17
C PRO A 145 29.26 -23.69 36.20
N THR A 146 30.00 -24.71 35.74
CA THR A 146 29.62 -26.03 35.25
C THR A 146 28.61 -26.76 36.14
N GLU A 147 27.63 -27.46 35.56
CA GLU A 147 27.30 -28.87 35.90
C GLU A 147 26.68 -29.60 34.69
N THR A 148 27.22 -30.79 34.42
CA THR A 148 26.67 -31.88 33.60
C THR A 148 26.59 -33.09 34.53
N PRO A 149 25.61 -33.99 34.39
CA PRO A 149 25.92 -35.31 33.80
C PRO A 149 24.80 -35.79 32.86
N THR A 150 25.09 -36.26 31.65
CA THR A 150 25.44 -37.66 31.30
C THR A 150 24.41 -38.69 31.80
N SER A 151 23.65 -39.30 30.88
CA SER A 151 23.67 -40.75 30.59
C SER A 151 22.63 -41.16 29.54
N ALA A 152 23.12 -41.60 28.37
CA ALA A 152 22.56 -42.74 27.63
C ALA A 152 23.50 -43.94 27.88
N PRO A 153 23.06 -45.21 27.76
CA PRO A 153 23.15 -45.85 26.43
C PRO A 153 22.10 -46.94 26.09
N ALA A 154 21.82 -47.01 24.79
CA ALA A 154 21.84 -48.17 23.85
C ALA A 154 20.94 -49.43 23.98
N SER A 155 20.58 -49.89 22.76
CA SER A 155 20.35 -51.28 22.29
C SER A 155 18.92 -51.85 22.45
N ASP A 156 18.30 -52.57 21.52
CA ASP A 156 18.64 -53.08 20.16
C ASP A 156 17.35 -53.76 19.59
N SER A 157 17.35 -54.03 18.27
CA SER A 157 16.70 -55.15 17.55
C SER A 157 15.32 -54.98 16.88
N THR A 158 15.40 -54.88 15.54
CA THR A 158 14.53 -55.39 14.44
C THR A 158 14.30 -56.92 14.54
N PRO A 159 13.42 -57.62 13.74
CA PRO A 159 13.20 -57.50 12.28
C PRO A 159 11.73 -57.63 11.77
N ASP A 160 11.39 -56.95 10.66
CA ASP A 160 11.12 -57.49 9.30
C ASP A 160 10.01 -58.56 9.16
N ALA A 161 8.97 -58.24 8.38
CA ALA A 161 8.27 -59.19 7.51
C ALA A 161 7.37 -58.45 6.49
N THR A 162 7.81 -58.43 5.24
CA THR A 162 6.97 -58.22 4.04
C THR A 162 6.23 -59.51 3.68
N PRO A 163 4.98 -59.45 3.19
CA PRO A 163 4.73 -60.02 1.86
C PRO A 163 3.72 -59.23 0.99
N THR A 164 3.90 -59.36 -0.32
CA THR A 164 2.98 -58.96 -1.42
C THR A 164 2.77 -60.22 -2.31
N PRO A 165 1.88 -60.27 -3.33
CA PRO A 165 0.51 -59.78 -3.54
C PRO A 165 -0.49 -60.95 -3.81
N ARG A 166 -1.82 -60.70 -3.83
CA ARG A 166 -2.74 -61.44 -4.73
C ARG A 166 -4.05 -60.69 -5.01
N SER A 167 -4.31 -60.51 -6.30
CA SER A 167 -5.55 -60.04 -6.91
C SER A 167 -6.59 -61.17 -6.98
N THR A 168 -7.87 -60.89 -6.65
CA THR A 168 -9.02 -61.68 -7.11
C THR A 168 -10.27 -60.80 -7.16
N ALA A 169 -10.97 -60.84 -8.29
CA ALA A 169 -12.12 -60.01 -8.62
C ALA A 169 -13.44 -60.47 -7.97
N THR A 170 -14.23 -59.46 -7.58
CA THR A 170 -15.70 -59.26 -7.58
C THR A 170 -16.66 -60.47 -7.57
N PRO A 171 -17.75 -60.37 -6.76
CA PRO A 171 -19.05 -60.23 -7.40
C PRO A 171 -19.83 -58.99 -6.92
N SER A 172 -20.49 -58.36 -7.89
CA SER A 172 -21.35 -57.19 -7.78
C SER A 172 -22.55 -57.47 -6.86
N ARG A 173 -22.70 -56.66 -5.81
CA ARG A 173 -23.95 -56.56 -5.05
C ARG A 173 -24.46 -55.14 -5.19
N GLN A 174 -25.63 -55.03 -5.83
CA GLN A 174 -26.40 -53.80 -6.02
C GLN A 174 -26.47 -52.99 -4.72
N THR A 175 -25.86 -51.81 -4.73
CA THR A 175 -26.06 -50.79 -3.71
C THR A 175 -27.40 -50.11 -3.96
N THR A 176 -28.40 -50.52 -3.18
CA THR A 176 -29.49 -49.65 -2.77
C THR A 176 -28.90 -48.36 -2.18
N SER A 177 -29.24 -47.23 -2.78
CA SER A 177 -28.93 -45.88 -2.33
C SER A 177 -29.38 -45.69 -0.87
N THR A 178 -28.41 -45.59 0.04
CA THR A 178 -28.63 -45.15 1.42
C THR A 178 -28.53 -43.62 1.45
N PRO A 179 -29.53 -42.89 1.97
CA PRO A 179 -29.37 -41.47 2.28
C PRO A 179 -28.56 -41.36 3.57
N GLY A 180 -27.38 -40.77 3.51
CA GLY A 180 -26.47 -40.72 4.65
C GLY A 180 -25.31 -39.75 4.49
N ASP A 181 -25.56 -38.53 4.02
CA ASP A 181 -24.70 -37.40 4.38
C ASP A 181 -25.34 -36.72 5.60
N THR A 182 -24.92 -37.13 6.79
CA THR A 182 -25.09 -36.30 7.97
C THR A 182 -24.25 -35.04 7.73
N PRO A 183 -24.84 -33.83 7.70
CA PRO A 183 -24.05 -32.61 7.65
C PRO A 183 -23.09 -32.67 8.84
N ALA A 184 -21.77 -32.59 8.58
CA ALA A 184 -20.79 -32.34 9.63
C ALA A 184 -21.36 -31.24 10.53
N ALA A 185 -21.41 -31.49 11.85
CA ALA A 185 -21.89 -30.51 12.81
C ALA A 185 -21.28 -29.15 12.41
N ARG A 186 -22.13 -28.18 12.13
CA ARG A 186 -21.75 -26.78 11.94
C ARG A 186 -22.29 -26.12 13.19
N GLY A 187 -21.48 -25.28 13.84
CA GLY A 187 -21.89 -24.60 15.05
C GLY A 187 -23.18 -23.80 14.84
N PRO A 188 -23.67 -23.12 15.90
CA PRO A 188 -24.93 -22.40 15.88
C PRO A 188 -25.14 -21.55 14.62
N GLY A 189 -26.26 -21.80 13.93
CA GLY A 189 -26.63 -21.07 12.72
C GLY A 189 -26.95 -19.60 12.96
N ASP A 190 -27.30 -19.26 14.20
CA ASP A 190 -27.72 -17.95 14.69
C ASP A 190 -26.92 -17.50 15.92
N GLY A 191 -26.98 -16.20 16.24
CA GLY A 191 -26.19 -15.54 17.29
C GLY A 191 -25.04 -14.71 16.73
N SER A 192 -24.47 -13.82 17.53
CA SER A 192 -23.38 -12.93 17.11
C SER A 192 -22.07 -13.16 17.86
N GLU A 193 -22.10 -13.88 18.97
CA GLU A 193 -20.97 -14.03 19.87
C GLU A 193 -21.10 -15.26 20.76
N TRP A 194 -19.98 -15.96 20.99
CA TRP A 194 -19.93 -17.18 21.81
C TRP A 194 -18.61 -17.28 22.56
N THR A 195 -18.61 -18.06 23.66
CA THR A 195 -17.38 -18.58 24.26
C THR A 195 -17.22 -20.02 23.80
N VAL A 196 -16.12 -20.32 23.11
CA VAL A 196 -15.84 -21.63 22.50
C VAL A 196 -14.50 -22.17 23.01
N THR A 197 -14.27 -23.47 22.83
CA THR A 197 -12.94 -24.07 23.06
C THR A 197 -12.28 -24.30 21.71
N VAL A 198 -11.05 -23.82 21.51
CA VAL A 198 -10.30 -24.14 20.30
C VAL A 198 -9.78 -25.57 20.42
N THR A 199 -10.19 -26.45 19.52
CA THR A 199 -9.86 -27.88 19.59
C THR A 199 -8.69 -28.27 18.70
N ARG A 200 -8.41 -27.49 17.67
CA ARG A 200 -7.30 -27.71 16.74
C ARG A 200 -7.01 -26.44 15.96
N VAL A 201 -5.73 -26.09 15.83
CA VAL A 201 -5.28 -25.05 14.89
C VAL A 201 -4.91 -25.72 13.56
N VAL A 202 -5.51 -25.26 12.46
CA VAL A 202 -5.24 -25.78 11.11
C VAL A 202 -4.05 -25.06 10.50
N ASP A 203 -4.06 -23.74 10.61
CA ASP A 203 -2.99 -22.81 10.24
C ASP A 203 -3.15 -21.50 11.05
N GLY A 204 -2.35 -20.47 10.74
CA GLY A 204 -2.30 -19.24 11.54
C GLY A 204 -3.59 -18.42 11.58
N ASP A 205 -4.55 -18.65 10.67
CA ASP A 205 -5.83 -17.94 10.62
C ASP A 205 -7.08 -18.83 10.57
N THR A 206 -6.89 -20.16 10.52
CA THR A 206 -7.96 -21.15 10.44
C THR A 206 -7.85 -22.16 11.59
N MET A 207 -8.96 -22.39 12.28
CA MET A 207 -8.99 -23.31 13.42
C MET A 207 -10.35 -23.98 13.57
N GLU A 208 -10.36 -25.13 14.25
CA GLU A 208 -11.58 -25.81 14.66
C GLU A 208 -11.91 -25.49 16.11
N VAL A 209 -13.18 -25.22 16.37
CA VAL A 209 -13.68 -24.87 17.70
C VAL A 209 -14.86 -25.73 18.09
N ARG A 210 -15.02 -25.95 19.39
CA ARG A 210 -16.20 -26.58 19.98
C ARG A 210 -17.06 -25.54 20.70
N PHE A 211 -18.31 -25.47 20.31
CA PHE A 211 -19.33 -24.62 20.92
C PHE A 211 -19.87 -25.21 22.23
N PRO A 212 -20.53 -24.39 23.08
CA PRO A 212 -21.10 -24.87 24.34
C PRO A 212 -22.14 -25.99 24.19
N ASN A 213 -22.83 -26.07 23.05
CA ASN A 213 -23.78 -27.13 22.73
C ASN A 213 -23.10 -28.46 22.31
N GLY A 214 -21.76 -28.49 22.22
CA GLY A 214 -20.97 -29.65 21.83
C GLY A 214 -20.70 -29.76 20.32
N GLU A 215 -21.30 -28.91 19.49
CA GLU A 215 -21.03 -28.87 18.06
C GLU A 215 -19.61 -28.36 17.79
N VAL A 216 -18.99 -28.88 16.73
CA VAL A 216 -17.69 -28.44 16.24
C VAL A 216 -17.90 -27.61 14.98
N ASP A 217 -17.07 -26.62 14.70
CA ASP A 217 -17.06 -25.90 13.42
C ASP A 217 -15.65 -25.43 13.07
N THR A 218 -15.42 -25.13 11.81
CA THR A 218 -14.20 -24.47 11.35
C THR A 218 -14.45 -22.97 11.24
N ILE A 219 -13.61 -22.20 11.93
CA ILE A 219 -13.63 -20.73 11.88
C ILE A 219 -12.43 -20.22 11.08
N ARG A 220 -12.61 -19.07 10.42
CA ARG A 220 -11.55 -18.30 9.76
C ARG A 220 -11.53 -16.91 10.39
N LEU A 221 -10.34 -16.46 10.77
CA LEU A 221 -10.14 -15.14 11.32
C LEU A 221 -10.45 -14.09 10.25
N ILE A 222 -11.42 -13.23 10.53
CA ILE A 222 -11.79 -12.17 9.60
C ILE A 222 -10.69 -11.10 9.53
N GLY A 223 -10.47 -10.56 8.33
CA GLY A 223 -9.59 -9.42 8.08
C GLY A 223 -8.09 -9.74 8.10
N VAL A 224 -7.70 -10.99 8.26
CA VAL A 224 -6.29 -11.41 8.28
C VAL A 224 -6.08 -12.63 7.40
N ASP A 225 -4.88 -12.71 6.83
CA ASP A 225 -4.44 -13.83 6.01
C ASP A 225 -2.98 -14.12 6.31
N THR A 226 -2.70 -15.35 6.74
CA THR A 226 -1.33 -15.80 7.04
C THR A 226 -0.72 -16.50 5.83
N PRO A 227 0.61 -16.46 5.62
CA PRO A 227 1.22 -17.22 4.55
C PRO A 227 0.88 -18.71 4.61
N GLU A 228 0.70 -19.33 3.45
CA GLU A 228 0.35 -20.73 3.34
C GLU A 228 1.40 -21.66 3.96
N THR A 229 0.95 -22.70 4.67
CA THR A 229 1.84 -23.68 5.34
C THR A 229 2.31 -24.79 4.41
N THR A 230 1.89 -24.77 3.15
CA THR A 230 2.30 -25.72 2.12
C THR A 230 3.08 -24.96 1.05
N LEU A 231 4.36 -25.30 0.86
CA LEU A 231 5.25 -24.54 -0.04
C LEU A 231 4.70 -24.38 -1.46
N SER A 232 4.02 -25.39 -2.00
CA SER A 232 3.42 -25.33 -3.34
C SER A 232 2.18 -24.43 -3.46
N ARG A 233 1.68 -23.90 -2.35
CA ARG A 233 0.54 -22.97 -2.27
C ARG A 233 0.95 -21.56 -1.87
N VAL A 234 2.22 -21.35 -1.51
CA VAL A 234 2.73 -20.03 -1.17
C VAL A 234 2.75 -19.16 -2.43
N ASP A 235 2.08 -18.02 -2.33
CA ASP A 235 2.04 -17.00 -3.39
C ASP A 235 2.67 -15.69 -2.87
N PRO A 236 3.91 -15.36 -3.31
CA PRO A 236 4.55 -14.10 -2.94
C PRO A 236 3.81 -12.84 -3.40
N ASP A 237 3.03 -12.90 -4.47
CA ASP A 237 2.36 -11.72 -5.03
C ASP A 237 1.25 -11.20 -4.10
N GLU A 238 0.85 -12.01 -3.12
CA GLU A 238 -0.10 -11.63 -2.06
C GLU A 238 0.51 -10.73 -0.97
N PHE A 239 1.84 -10.68 -0.87
CA PHE A 239 2.58 -9.99 0.20
C PHE A 239 3.49 -8.89 -0.35
N GLU A 240 3.21 -7.65 0.04
CA GLU A 240 4.02 -6.49 -0.37
C GLU A 240 5.49 -6.63 0.06
N GLY A 241 6.40 -6.32 -0.86
CA GLY A 241 7.84 -6.37 -0.61
C GLY A 241 8.46 -7.76 -0.70
N ILE A 242 7.67 -8.81 -0.94
CA ILE A 242 8.19 -10.17 -1.09
C ILE A 242 8.31 -10.53 -2.58
N PRO A 243 9.51 -10.88 -3.06
CA PRO A 243 9.71 -11.18 -4.47
C PRO A 243 9.21 -12.58 -4.84
N ASN A 244 8.68 -12.76 -6.06
CA ASN A 244 8.31 -14.08 -6.60
C ASN A 244 9.53 -14.92 -7.00
N THR A 245 10.36 -15.24 -6.01
CA THR A 245 11.59 -16.03 -6.11
C THR A 245 11.54 -17.19 -5.13
N THR A 246 12.48 -18.13 -5.24
CA THR A 246 12.59 -19.22 -4.25
C THR A 246 12.82 -18.67 -2.85
N ALA A 247 13.66 -17.64 -2.69
CA ALA A 247 13.91 -17.03 -1.39
C ALA A 247 12.64 -16.39 -0.79
N GLY A 248 11.84 -15.69 -1.61
CA GLY A 248 10.57 -15.10 -1.15
C GLY A 248 9.53 -16.16 -0.77
N ARG A 249 9.43 -17.25 -1.54
CA ARG A 249 8.54 -18.38 -1.23
C ARG A 249 8.97 -19.10 0.06
N ASP A 250 10.27 -19.36 0.23
CA ASP A 250 10.80 -20.01 1.43
C ASP A 250 10.60 -19.13 2.67
N TRP A 251 10.80 -17.81 2.53
CA TRP A 251 10.52 -16.84 3.58
C TRP A 251 9.07 -16.88 4.03
N LEU A 252 8.13 -16.82 3.09
CA LEU A 252 6.70 -16.88 3.39
C LEU A 252 6.30 -18.23 3.97
N TYR A 253 6.81 -19.33 3.44
CA TYR A 253 6.58 -20.67 4.00
C TYR A 253 7.00 -20.73 5.47
N ASP A 254 8.20 -20.25 5.80
CA ASP A 254 8.70 -20.20 7.18
C ASP A 254 7.81 -19.32 8.07
N TRP A 255 7.35 -18.18 7.55
CA TRP A 255 6.41 -17.31 8.28
C TRP A 255 5.02 -17.93 8.46
N GLY A 256 4.53 -18.70 7.49
CA GLY A 256 3.29 -19.48 7.63
C GLY A 256 3.40 -20.53 8.75
N GLN A 257 4.54 -21.21 8.85
CA GLN A 257 4.83 -22.13 9.97
C GLN A 257 4.89 -21.39 11.31
N ARG A 258 5.52 -20.21 11.36
CA ARG A 258 5.60 -19.38 12.57
C ARG A 258 4.23 -18.86 13.01
N ALA A 259 3.40 -18.41 12.06
CA ALA A 259 2.04 -17.96 12.33
C ALA A 259 1.16 -19.09 12.89
N SER A 260 1.27 -20.28 12.31
CA SER A 260 0.55 -21.47 12.76
C SER A 260 0.97 -21.89 14.18
N ARG A 261 2.27 -21.88 14.48
CA ARG A 261 2.77 -22.14 15.85
C ARG A 261 2.30 -21.09 16.84
N PHE A 262 2.37 -19.81 16.48
CA PHE A 262 1.89 -18.73 17.33
C PHE A 262 0.39 -18.87 17.64
N ALA A 263 -0.44 -19.24 16.66
CA ALA A 263 -1.84 -19.52 16.90
C ALA A 263 -2.06 -20.77 17.78
N ALA A 264 -1.30 -21.84 17.58
CA ALA A 264 -1.38 -23.03 18.42
C ALA A 264 -0.99 -22.75 19.87
N ASP A 265 0.15 -22.08 20.09
CA ASP A 265 0.69 -21.77 21.43
C ASP A 265 -0.25 -20.85 22.23
N GLU A 266 -0.95 -19.92 21.57
CA GLU A 266 -1.83 -18.96 22.24
C GLU A 266 -3.27 -19.46 22.39
N LEU A 267 -3.78 -20.27 21.45
CA LEU A 267 -5.20 -20.58 21.36
C LEU A 267 -5.55 -22.05 21.53
N GLU A 268 -4.69 -22.99 21.16
CA GLU A 268 -5.08 -24.41 21.14
C GLU A 268 -5.36 -24.95 22.54
N GLY A 269 -6.56 -25.51 22.74
CA GLY A 269 -7.05 -25.95 24.05
C GLY A 269 -7.66 -24.83 24.91
N GLU A 270 -7.50 -23.57 24.53
CA GLU A 270 -8.00 -22.43 25.29
C GLU A 270 -9.50 -22.17 25.07
N ARG A 271 -10.12 -21.53 26.07
CA ARG A 271 -11.48 -21.00 25.96
C ARG A 271 -11.45 -19.54 25.56
N VAL A 272 -11.87 -19.27 24.32
CA VAL A 272 -11.83 -17.94 23.72
C VAL A 272 -13.22 -17.40 23.46
N ARG A 273 -13.36 -16.08 23.38
CA ARG A 273 -14.58 -15.45 22.89
C ARG A 273 -14.45 -15.23 21.39
N ILE A 274 -15.46 -15.61 20.63
CA ILE A 274 -15.52 -15.34 19.19
C ILE A 274 -16.76 -14.50 18.87
N ALA A 275 -16.62 -13.58 17.93
CA ALA A 275 -17.72 -12.72 17.47
C ALA A 275 -17.73 -12.61 15.95
N VAL A 276 -18.91 -12.66 15.33
CA VAL A 276 -19.07 -12.34 13.91
C VAL A 276 -19.14 -10.83 13.71
N ASP A 277 -18.68 -10.37 12.56
CA ASP A 277 -18.80 -8.98 12.17
C ASP A 277 -20.20 -8.66 11.61
N PRO A 278 -20.83 -7.53 11.97
CA PRO A 278 -22.17 -7.18 11.48
C PRO A 278 -22.19 -6.65 10.04
N GLN A 279 -21.06 -6.28 9.47
CA GLN A 279 -20.92 -5.76 8.10
C GLN A 279 -20.35 -6.77 7.12
N ALA A 280 -19.77 -7.87 7.61
CA ALA A 280 -19.27 -8.95 6.78
C ALA A 280 -20.30 -10.06 6.60
N ASP A 281 -20.07 -10.90 5.59
CA ASP A 281 -20.77 -12.17 5.50
C ASP A 281 -20.45 -13.04 6.71
N ARG A 282 -21.45 -13.75 7.22
CA ARG A 282 -21.27 -14.67 8.35
C ARG A 282 -20.28 -15.79 8.03
N ARG A 283 -20.27 -16.26 6.78
CA ARG A 283 -19.41 -17.35 6.32
C ARG A 283 -18.73 -16.97 5.02
N GLY A 284 -17.48 -17.40 4.89
CA GLY A 284 -16.71 -17.23 3.65
C GLY A 284 -17.10 -18.24 2.57
N TYR A 285 -16.47 -18.14 1.41
CA TYR A 285 -16.69 -19.01 0.24
C TYR A 285 -16.62 -20.51 0.57
N TYR A 286 -15.65 -20.92 1.39
CA TYR A 286 -15.49 -22.32 1.85
C TYR A 286 -16.39 -22.71 3.03
N ASN A 287 -17.44 -21.92 3.30
CA ASN A 287 -18.41 -22.15 4.36
C ASN A 287 -17.82 -22.18 5.79
N ARG A 288 -16.63 -21.58 6.00
CA ARG A 288 -16.04 -21.33 7.33
C ARG A 288 -16.72 -20.14 7.99
N LEU A 289 -16.94 -20.19 9.30
CA LEU A 289 -17.50 -19.06 10.07
C LEU A 289 -16.44 -17.96 10.19
N LEU A 290 -16.77 -16.73 9.75
CA LEU A 290 -15.85 -15.59 9.82
C LEU A 290 -15.97 -14.90 11.17
N VAL A 291 -14.87 -14.82 11.93
CA VAL A 291 -14.92 -14.31 13.30
C VAL A 291 -13.70 -13.48 13.69
N TYR A 292 -13.92 -12.59 14.65
CA TYR A 292 -12.87 -12.11 15.55
C TYR A 292 -12.69 -13.10 16.69
N VAL A 293 -11.45 -13.40 17.06
CA VAL A 293 -11.11 -14.16 18.27
C VAL A 293 -10.56 -13.22 19.33
N SER A 294 -11.06 -13.33 20.55
CA SER A 294 -10.59 -12.58 21.72
C SER A 294 -10.18 -13.53 22.85
N LEU A 295 -8.93 -13.41 23.29
CA LEU A 295 -8.36 -14.07 24.47
C LEU A 295 -7.93 -12.99 25.46
N ASP A 296 -8.39 -13.09 26.72
CA ASP A 296 -8.11 -12.12 27.79
C ASP A 296 -8.37 -10.64 27.42
N GLY A 297 -9.39 -10.41 26.58
CA GLY A 297 -9.78 -9.08 26.10
C GLY A 297 -8.92 -8.53 24.96
N ALA A 298 -7.91 -9.28 24.48
CA ALA A 298 -7.11 -8.91 23.32
C ALA A 298 -7.67 -9.56 22.04
N ASN A 299 -7.87 -8.77 20.98
CA ASN A 299 -8.25 -9.25 19.65
C ASN A 299 -7.04 -9.95 19.00
N PHE A 300 -7.11 -11.27 18.83
CA PHE A 300 -6.04 -12.10 18.29
C PHE A 300 -5.78 -11.81 16.80
N ASN A 301 -6.80 -11.54 16.00
CA ASN A 301 -6.66 -11.15 14.60
C ASN A 301 -5.76 -9.92 14.48
N ALA A 302 -6.03 -8.89 15.29
CA ALA A 302 -5.20 -7.68 15.33
C ALA A 302 -3.77 -7.95 15.85
N GLN A 303 -3.56 -8.98 16.69
CA GLN A 303 -2.23 -9.39 17.14
C GLN A 303 -1.41 -10.02 16.02
N LEU A 304 -2.03 -10.81 15.13
CA LEU A 304 -1.34 -11.38 13.96
C LEU A 304 -0.75 -10.27 13.08
N LEU A 305 -1.53 -9.22 12.78
CA LEU A 305 -1.04 -8.06 12.02
C LEU A 305 0.06 -7.31 12.79
N ARG A 306 -0.16 -7.03 14.08
CA ARG A 306 0.78 -6.26 14.90
C ARG A 306 2.15 -6.93 15.00
N ARG A 307 2.17 -8.26 15.07
CA ARG A 307 3.41 -9.06 15.17
C ARG A 307 3.94 -9.51 13.80
N GLY A 308 3.29 -9.09 12.71
CA GLY A 308 3.72 -9.40 11.35
C GLY A 308 3.61 -10.89 10.98
N TYR A 309 2.63 -11.61 11.54
CA TYR A 309 2.34 -12.99 11.14
C TYR A 309 1.37 -13.09 9.96
N ALA A 310 0.60 -12.03 9.72
CA ALA A 310 -0.44 -11.98 8.70
C ALA A 310 -0.39 -10.65 7.95
N ARG A 311 -0.96 -10.65 6.74
CA ARG A 311 -1.38 -9.46 6.02
C ARG A 311 -2.86 -9.16 6.28
N LEU A 312 -3.29 -7.93 5.99
CA LEU A 312 -4.69 -7.55 5.92
C LEU A 312 -5.33 -8.25 4.71
N TYR A 313 -6.34 -9.07 4.96
CA TYR A 313 -7.14 -9.66 3.90
C TYR A 313 -8.16 -8.65 3.37
N ASP A 314 -8.11 -8.34 2.08
CA ASP A 314 -8.99 -7.33 1.49
C ASP A 314 -10.45 -7.82 1.44
N SER A 315 -11.24 -7.32 2.38
CA SER A 315 -12.65 -7.66 2.55
C SER A 315 -13.36 -6.54 3.31
N SER A 316 -14.69 -6.53 3.26
CA SER A 316 -15.52 -5.56 3.99
C SER A 316 -15.87 -6.09 5.39
N PHE A 317 -15.44 -5.36 6.43
CA PHE A 317 -15.73 -5.65 7.84
C PHE A 317 -15.55 -4.39 8.70
N SER A 318 -16.14 -4.35 9.89
CA SER A 318 -16.18 -3.14 10.71
C SER A 318 -14.83 -2.64 11.24
N GLU A 319 -13.85 -3.52 11.46
CA GLU A 319 -12.52 -3.14 11.98
C GLU A 319 -11.45 -2.88 10.90
N ARG A 320 -11.81 -2.84 9.60
CA ARG A 320 -10.85 -2.80 8.48
C ARG A 320 -9.82 -1.67 8.59
N ASP A 321 -10.26 -0.44 8.85
CA ASP A 321 -9.36 0.71 8.92
C ASP A 321 -8.35 0.59 10.07
N ARG A 322 -8.79 0.05 11.21
CA ARG A 322 -7.90 -0.22 12.34
C ARG A 322 -6.86 -1.29 12.00
N PHE A 323 -7.28 -2.34 11.29
CA PHE A 323 -6.37 -3.41 10.87
C PHE A 323 -5.33 -2.89 9.86
N ALA A 324 -5.76 -2.05 8.91
CA ALA A 324 -4.85 -1.39 7.97
C ALA A 324 -3.81 -0.50 8.67
N ASP A 325 -4.19 0.24 9.70
CA ASP A 325 -3.25 1.06 10.48
C ASP A 325 -2.22 0.20 11.24
N ILE A 326 -2.64 -0.95 11.76
CA ILE A 326 -1.77 -1.90 12.45
C ILE A 326 -0.77 -2.52 11.46
N GLU A 327 -1.26 -3.04 10.33
CA GLU A 327 -0.41 -3.62 9.29
C GLU A 327 0.60 -2.59 8.75
N ALA A 328 0.15 -1.40 8.38
CA ALA A 328 1.03 -0.36 7.86
C ALA A 328 2.13 0.01 8.87
N THR A 329 1.85 -0.11 10.17
CA THR A 329 2.86 0.07 11.22
C THR A 329 3.83 -1.10 11.28
N ALA A 330 3.36 -2.34 11.14
CA ALA A 330 4.22 -3.52 11.08
C ALA A 330 5.15 -3.46 9.84
N GLN A 331 4.62 -3.10 8.67
CA GLN A 331 5.37 -2.92 7.43
C GLN A 331 6.48 -1.87 7.56
N ARG A 332 6.16 -0.66 8.05
CA ARG A 332 7.17 0.41 8.21
C ARG A 332 8.31 0.09 9.19
N ASN A 333 8.12 -0.90 10.05
CA ASN A 333 9.11 -1.30 11.05
C ASN A 333 9.70 -2.68 10.74
N ASP A 334 9.51 -3.21 9.53
CA ASP A 334 10.04 -4.50 9.08
C ASP A 334 9.68 -5.65 10.03
N VAL A 335 8.48 -5.58 10.62
CA VAL A 335 8.03 -6.55 11.63
C VAL A 335 7.54 -7.80 10.93
N GLY A 336 8.13 -8.93 11.29
CA GLY A 336 7.65 -10.24 10.91
C GLY A 336 7.82 -10.53 9.42
N VAL A 337 6.73 -10.90 8.73
CA VAL A 337 6.73 -11.19 7.28
C VAL A 337 7.31 -10.04 6.45
N TRP A 338 7.21 -8.79 6.94
CA TRP A 338 7.66 -7.59 6.25
C TRP A 338 9.18 -7.38 6.29
N GLY A 339 9.92 -8.12 7.13
CA GLY A 339 11.36 -7.96 7.31
C GLY A 339 12.22 -8.78 6.36
N PHE A 340 11.79 -8.95 5.11
CA PHE A 340 12.55 -9.71 4.11
C PHE A 340 13.83 -8.96 3.70
N ASP A 341 14.99 -9.57 3.94
CA ASP A 341 16.31 -9.01 3.62
C ASP A 341 17.05 -9.82 2.53
N GLY A 342 16.33 -10.69 1.82
CA GLY A 342 16.88 -11.52 0.76
C GLY A 342 17.37 -10.70 -0.45
N PRO A 343 18.14 -11.34 -1.36
CA PRO A 343 18.65 -10.65 -2.54
C PRO A 343 17.47 -10.04 -3.30
N PRO A 344 17.61 -8.79 -3.80
CA PRO A 344 16.55 -8.18 -4.58
C PRO A 344 16.20 -9.14 -5.72
N SER A 345 14.91 -9.31 -6.00
CA SER A 345 14.50 -9.92 -7.25
C SER A 345 15.22 -9.16 -8.35
N THR A 346 16.19 -9.81 -8.98
CA THR A 346 16.56 -9.41 -10.34
C THR A 346 15.25 -9.59 -11.08
N PRO A 347 14.61 -8.52 -11.60
CA PRO A 347 13.41 -8.72 -12.39
C PRO A 347 13.79 -9.74 -13.46
N GLU A 348 13.19 -10.91 -13.38
CA GLU A 348 13.21 -11.84 -14.50
C GLU A 348 12.70 -11.01 -15.66
N PRO A 349 13.44 -10.88 -16.77
CA PRO A 349 13.02 -10.02 -17.86
C PRO A 349 11.59 -10.41 -18.16
N THR A 350 10.66 -9.48 -17.97
CA THR A 350 9.31 -9.58 -18.52
C THR A 350 9.53 -10.11 -19.92
N PRO A 351 8.97 -11.29 -20.29
CA PRO A 351 9.13 -11.74 -21.66
C PRO A 351 8.60 -10.59 -22.50
N GLU A 352 9.52 -9.89 -23.16
CA GLU A 352 9.14 -8.97 -24.21
C GLU A 352 8.24 -9.80 -25.11
N PRO A 353 7.09 -9.27 -25.57
CA PRO A 353 6.24 -9.99 -26.49
C PRO A 353 7.16 -10.52 -27.59
N SER A 354 7.36 -11.84 -27.64
CA SER A 354 8.29 -12.41 -28.59
C SER A 354 7.71 -12.06 -29.95
N ASP A 355 8.41 -11.21 -30.71
CA ASP A 355 8.06 -10.79 -32.07
C ASP A 355 7.89 -11.99 -33.04
N ASP A 356 8.16 -13.21 -32.57
CA ASP A 356 8.04 -14.48 -33.27
C ASP A 356 6.68 -15.18 -33.09
N ALA A 357 5.84 -14.77 -32.13
CA ALA A 357 4.57 -15.46 -31.85
C ALA A 357 3.52 -15.30 -32.97
N ASP A 358 3.71 -14.31 -33.85
CA ASP A 358 2.81 -13.96 -34.95
C ASP A 358 3.47 -14.14 -36.33
N LEU A 359 4.60 -14.85 -36.41
CA LEU A 359 5.28 -15.13 -37.69
C LEU A 359 5.05 -16.54 -38.18
N PRO A 360 4.90 -16.72 -39.50
CA PRO A 360 4.83 -18.04 -40.12
C PRO A 360 6.13 -18.82 -39.85
N PRO A 361 6.05 -20.16 -39.69
CA PRO A 361 7.23 -20.99 -39.52
C PRO A 361 8.18 -20.83 -40.71
N LYS A 362 9.49 -20.80 -40.42
CA LYS A 362 10.51 -20.62 -41.46
C LYS A 362 10.38 -21.69 -42.56
N PRO A 363 10.33 -21.29 -43.85
CA PRO A 363 10.30 -22.21 -44.98
C PRO A 363 11.50 -23.18 -44.99
N SER A 364 11.33 -24.34 -45.63
CA SER A 364 12.32 -25.42 -45.59
C SER A 364 13.62 -25.14 -46.35
N ASP A 365 13.56 -24.26 -47.35
CA ASP A 365 14.72 -23.69 -48.05
C ASP A 365 15.37 -22.54 -47.27
N GLY A 366 14.69 -22.06 -46.23
CA GLY A 366 15.15 -21.03 -45.33
C GLY A 366 15.01 -19.62 -45.88
N ASP A 367 14.25 -19.44 -46.98
CA ASP A 367 14.01 -18.17 -47.64
C ASP A 367 12.54 -17.76 -47.50
N TYR A 368 12.27 -16.52 -47.08
CA TYR A 368 10.89 -16.02 -46.98
C TYR A 368 10.52 -15.33 -48.29
N ASP A 369 9.47 -15.79 -48.95
CA ASP A 369 8.75 -15.03 -49.97
C ASP A 369 7.53 -14.31 -49.39
N CYS A 370 7.05 -13.26 -50.06
CA CYS A 370 5.83 -12.54 -49.67
C CYS A 370 4.59 -13.45 -49.49
N ASP A 371 4.49 -14.55 -50.25
CA ASP A 371 3.39 -15.51 -50.15
C ASP A 371 3.36 -16.31 -48.82
N HIS A 372 4.43 -16.23 -48.01
CA HIS A 372 4.48 -16.89 -46.72
C HIS A 372 3.79 -16.10 -45.60
N PHE A 373 3.47 -14.83 -45.83
CA PHE A 373 2.87 -13.94 -44.84
C PHE A 373 1.39 -13.68 -45.15
N ASP A 374 0.58 -13.60 -44.11
CA ASP A 374 -0.84 -13.26 -44.24
C ASP A 374 -1.04 -11.74 -44.36
N THR A 375 -0.11 -10.93 -43.81
CA THR A 375 -0.18 -9.46 -43.81
C THR A 375 1.17 -8.80 -44.10
N GLN A 376 1.12 -7.55 -44.56
CA GLN A 376 2.32 -6.73 -44.81
C GLN A 376 3.16 -6.55 -43.54
N ASP A 377 2.50 -6.32 -42.39
CA ASP A 377 3.15 -6.17 -41.08
C ASP A 377 4.02 -7.38 -40.69
N GLN A 378 3.60 -8.60 -41.04
CA GLN A 378 4.39 -9.81 -40.76
C GLN A 378 5.66 -9.88 -41.62
N ALA A 379 5.55 -9.50 -42.90
CA ALA A 379 6.70 -9.40 -43.80
C ALA A 379 7.66 -8.28 -43.35
N GLN A 380 7.12 -7.14 -42.92
CA GLN A 380 7.90 -6.01 -42.42
C GLN A 380 8.73 -6.41 -41.20
N ARG A 381 8.16 -7.19 -40.28
CA ARG A 381 8.89 -7.72 -39.12
C ARG A 381 10.10 -8.59 -39.50
N VAL A 382 10.07 -9.27 -40.65
CA VAL A 382 11.23 -10.06 -41.14
C VAL A 382 12.29 -9.16 -41.76
N LEU A 383 11.89 -8.15 -42.53
CA LEU A 383 12.81 -7.14 -43.07
C LEU A 383 13.48 -6.31 -41.97
N ASP A 384 12.74 -5.89 -40.95
CA ASP A 384 13.27 -5.08 -39.83
C ASP A 384 14.33 -5.85 -39.01
N ARG A 385 14.25 -7.19 -38.97
CA ARG A 385 15.25 -8.05 -38.30
C ARG A 385 16.56 -8.14 -39.07
N ASP A 386 16.49 -8.18 -40.40
CA ASP A 386 17.67 -8.15 -41.26
C ASP A 386 17.45 -7.18 -42.43
N PRO A 387 17.74 -5.88 -42.24
CA PRO A 387 17.57 -4.85 -43.26
C PRO A 387 18.52 -4.99 -44.46
N SER A 388 19.38 -6.03 -44.48
CA SER A 388 20.12 -6.40 -45.69
C SER A 388 19.26 -7.13 -46.72
N ASP A 389 17.98 -7.36 -46.38
CA ASP A 389 16.94 -8.00 -47.16
C ASP A 389 17.41 -9.29 -47.88
N PRO A 390 17.95 -10.27 -47.14
CA PRO A 390 18.41 -11.52 -47.73
C PRO A 390 17.28 -12.31 -48.40
N HIS A 391 16.04 -12.02 -47.99
CA HIS A 391 14.80 -12.63 -48.45
C HIS A 391 14.15 -11.87 -49.61
N ARG A 392 14.69 -10.71 -49.98
CA ARG A 392 14.21 -9.89 -51.11
C ARG A 392 12.73 -9.50 -50.97
N LEU A 393 12.31 -9.22 -49.74
CA LEU A 393 10.95 -8.82 -49.38
C LEU A 393 10.67 -7.36 -49.78
N ASP A 394 11.70 -6.52 -49.85
CA ASP A 394 11.65 -5.12 -50.28
C ASP A 394 12.33 -4.99 -51.66
N GLY A 395 11.53 -5.21 -52.71
CA GLY A 395 12.04 -5.30 -54.07
C GLY A 395 12.54 -3.98 -54.66
N ASP A 396 12.12 -2.85 -54.11
CA ASP A 396 12.46 -1.49 -54.55
C ASP A 396 13.33 -0.70 -53.57
N ASP A 397 13.79 -1.35 -52.49
CA ASP A 397 14.71 -0.83 -51.46
C ASP A 397 14.17 0.45 -50.79
N ASP A 398 12.86 0.56 -50.63
CA ASP A 398 12.20 1.74 -50.07
C ASP A 398 11.96 1.65 -48.54
N GLY A 399 12.27 0.48 -47.97
CA GLY A 399 12.13 0.13 -46.56
C GLY A 399 10.82 -0.59 -46.24
N VAL A 400 9.97 -0.88 -47.23
CA VAL A 400 8.66 -1.50 -47.03
C VAL A 400 8.62 -2.90 -47.64
N ALA A 401 8.49 -3.92 -46.78
CA ALA A 401 8.40 -5.30 -47.22
C ALA A 401 7.03 -5.59 -47.86
N CYS A 402 7.00 -6.30 -49.00
CA CYS A 402 5.83 -6.95 -49.58
C CYS A 402 4.57 -6.06 -49.63
N GLU A 403 4.69 -4.85 -50.20
CA GLU A 403 3.64 -3.82 -50.22
C GLU A 403 2.27 -4.25 -50.81
N SER A 404 2.23 -5.38 -51.53
CA SER A 404 1.01 -5.95 -52.10
C SER A 404 0.15 -6.73 -51.10
N LEU A 405 0.68 -7.04 -49.91
CA LEU A 405 -0.04 -7.74 -48.85
C LEU A 405 -1.02 -6.81 -48.11
N PRO A 406 -2.10 -7.35 -47.53
CA PRO A 406 -3.13 -6.57 -46.85
C PRO A 406 -2.69 -5.99 -45.51
#